data_AF-F7S658-F1
#
_entry.id   AF-F7S658-F1
#
_cell.length_a   1.000
_cell.length_b   1.000
_cell.length_c   1.000
_cell.angle_alpha   90.00
_cell.angle_beta   90.00
_cell.angle_gamma   90.00
#
_symmetry.space_group_name_H-M   'P 1'
#
loop_
_entity.id
_entity.type
_entity.pdbx_description
1 polymer ?
#
loop_
_entity_poly.entity_id
_entity_poly.type
_entity_poly.pdbx_seq_one_letter_code
_entity_poly.pdbx_strand_id
1 'polypeptide(L)'
;MLEAGHGAILFTGASASVKGYAESAAFAMGKFALRGLAQSMARELAPKGIHVAHFVIDGGIRSAARPVPPDAPDSLLDPEAIAETYLHVLHQPRSAWTWEVELRPWVERF
;
A
#
# COMPACT_ATOMS: atom_id res chain seq x y z
N MET A 1 10.77 6.62 18.17
CA MET A 1 9.51 7.16 17.63
C MET A 1 8.58 7.60 18.75
N LEU A 2 8.12 6.70 19.63
CA LEU A 2 7.21 7.08 20.73
C LEU A 2 7.80 8.12 21.68
N GLU A 3 9.03 7.94 22.12
CA GLU A 3 9.74 8.93 22.95
C GLU A 3 9.93 10.28 22.23
N ALA A 4 10.06 10.26 20.90
CA ALA A 4 10.21 11.46 20.08
C ALA A 4 8.86 12.15 19.77
N GLY A 5 7.72 11.50 19.97
CA GLY A 5 6.39 12.04 19.66
C GLY A 5 6.12 12.29 18.17
N HIS A 6 6.95 11.73 17.28
CA HIS A 6 6.77 11.79 15.83
C HIS A 6 7.36 10.59 15.09
N GLY A 7 6.82 10.32 13.90
CA GLY A 7 7.35 9.36 12.93
C GLY A 7 6.26 8.74 12.07
N ALA A 8 6.65 7.86 11.14
CA ALA A 8 5.71 7.12 10.30
C ALA A 8 6.07 5.64 10.15
N ILE A 9 5.06 4.79 9.94
CA ILE A 9 5.19 3.35 9.63
C ILE A 9 4.31 3.09 8.40
N LEU A 10 4.95 2.72 7.28
CA LEU A 10 4.26 2.54 6.00
C LEU A 10 4.32 1.06 5.58
N PHE A 11 3.15 0.44 5.44
CA PHE A 11 3.01 -0.97 5.11
C PHE A 11 2.72 -1.16 3.62
N THR A 12 3.53 -1.97 2.93
CA THR A 12 3.26 -2.36 1.54
C THR A 12 2.38 -3.61 1.48
N GLY A 13 1.12 -3.39 1.12
CA GLY A 13 0.11 -4.41 0.85
C GLY A 13 0.23 -5.01 -0.56
N ALA A 14 -0.86 -5.63 -1.01
CA ALA A 14 -1.05 -6.12 -2.38
C ALA A 14 -2.56 -6.19 -2.67
N SER A 15 -2.97 -6.53 -3.89
CA SER A 15 -4.36 -6.93 -4.21
C SER A 15 -4.95 -7.89 -3.17
N ALA A 16 -4.12 -8.82 -2.71
CA ALA A 16 -4.47 -9.84 -1.74
C ALA A 16 -4.72 -9.31 -0.31
N SER A 17 -4.52 -8.01 -0.05
CA SER A 17 -4.90 -7.37 1.20
C SER A 17 -6.42 -7.17 1.33
N VAL A 18 -7.16 -7.22 0.22
CA VAL A 18 -8.61 -6.97 0.17
C VAL A 18 -9.38 -7.98 -0.70
N LYS A 19 -8.71 -8.74 -1.57
CA LYS A 19 -9.31 -9.74 -2.47
C LYS A 19 -8.63 -11.11 -2.30
N GLY A 20 -9.40 -12.17 -2.16
CA GLY A 20 -8.86 -13.54 -2.20
C GLY A 20 -9.01 -14.14 -3.60
N TYR A 21 -7.93 -14.64 -4.19
CA TYR A 21 -7.97 -15.36 -5.46
C TYR A 21 -7.87 -16.88 -5.23
N ALA A 22 -8.42 -17.68 -6.14
CA ALA A 22 -8.21 -19.12 -6.14
C ALA A 22 -6.71 -19.44 -6.06
N GLU A 23 -6.35 -20.49 -5.30
CA GLU A 23 -4.96 -20.95 -5.11
C GLU A 23 -4.00 -19.95 -4.42
N SER A 24 -4.50 -18.80 -3.93
CA SER A 24 -3.67 -17.78 -3.26
C SER A 24 -3.80 -17.76 -1.73
N ALA A 25 -4.47 -18.75 -1.12
CA ALA A 25 -4.91 -18.71 0.28
C ALA A 25 -3.79 -18.35 1.28
N ALA A 26 -2.62 -18.98 1.19
CA ALA A 26 -1.50 -18.70 2.09
C ALA A 26 -0.97 -17.26 1.94
N PHE A 27 -0.93 -16.74 0.71
CA PHE A 27 -0.51 -15.38 0.42
C PHE A 27 -1.55 -14.35 0.87
N ALA A 28 -2.82 -14.58 0.54
CA ALA A 28 -3.93 -13.71 0.93
C ALA A 28 -4.07 -13.61 2.44
N MET A 29 -3.98 -14.73 3.16
CA MET A 29 -4.03 -14.74 4.63
C MET A 29 -3.00 -13.79 5.25
N GLY A 30 -1.74 -13.84 4.79
CA GLY A 30 -0.69 -12.94 5.27
C GLY A 30 -0.98 -11.46 4.97
N LYS A 31 -1.53 -11.16 3.78
CA LYS A 31 -1.84 -9.78 3.38
C LYS A 31 -3.09 -9.21 4.07
N PHE A 32 -4.12 -10.01 4.31
CA PHE A 32 -5.25 -9.63 5.18
C PHE A 32 -4.79 -9.38 6.62
N ALA A 33 -3.93 -10.26 7.17
CA ALA A 33 -3.36 -10.08 8.51
C ALA A 33 -2.51 -8.81 8.61
N LEU A 34 -1.69 -8.51 7.58
CA LEU A 34 -0.89 -7.28 7.49
C LEU A 34 -1.77 -6.03 7.50
N ARG A 35 -2.86 -6.04 6.72
CA ARG A 35 -3.84 -4.94 6.72
C ARG A 35 -4.48 -4.76 8.10
N GLY A 36 -4.89 -5.85 8.75
CA GLY A 36 -5.43 -5.84 10.10
C GLY A 36 -4.47 -5.25 11.13
N LEU A 37 -3.19 -5.66 11.09
CA LEU A 37 -2.12 -5.12 11.93
C LEU A 37 -1.94 -3.62 11.72
N ALA A 38 -1.80 -3.18 10.46
CA ALA A 38 -1.65 -1.77 10.13
C ALA A 38 -2.84 -0.94 10.65
N GLN A 39 -4.05 -1.47 10.53
CA GLN A 39 -5.27 -0.80 11.02
C GLN A 39 -5.31 -0.67 12.54
N SER A 40 -4.86 -1.68 13.29
CA SER A 40 -4.81 -1.63 14.75
C SER A 40 -3.75 -0.62 15.19
N MET A 41 -2.55 -0.70 14.60
CA MET A 41 -1.45 0.22 14.88
C MET A 41 -1.81 1.67 14.56
N ALA A 42 -2.51 1.94 13.46
CA ALA A 42 -2.97 3.29 13.13
C ALA A 42 -3.85 3.87 14.23
N ARG A 43 -4.79 3.09 14.78
CA ARG A 43 -5.67 3.54 15.87
C ARG A 43 -4.92 3.75 17.18
N GLU A 44 -3.94 2.91 17.47
CA GLU A 44 -3.18 2.95 18.72
C GLU A 44 -2.09 4.02 18.74
N LEU A 45 -1.46 4.29 17.58
CA LEU A 45 -0.24 5.09 17.49
C LEU A 45 -0.47 6.48 16.87
N ALA A 46 -1.51 6.68 16.06
CA ALA A 46 -1.81 8.01 15.52
C ALA A 46 -2.05 9.07 16.62
N PRO A 47 -2.81 8.80 17.70
CA PRO A 47 -2.95 9.74 18.82
C PRO A 47 -1.63 10.05 19.54
N LYS A 48 -0.62 9.19 19.37
CA LYS A 48 0.73 9.32 19.96
C LYS A 48 1.72 10.00 19.00
N GLY A 49 1.22 10.56 17.89
CA GLY A 49 2.04 11.29 16.92
C GLY A 49 2.73 10.41 15.87
N ILE A 50 2.33 9.15 15.72
CA ILE A 50 2.93 8.24 14.71
C ILE A 50 1.94 7.99 13.57
N HIS A 51 2.29 8.39 12.36
CA HIS A 51 1.48 8.14 11.17
C HIS A 51 1.64 6.68 10.73
N VAL A 52 0.56 5.91 10.72
CA VAL A 52 0.58 4.55 10.17
C VAL A 52 -0.30 4.51 8.94
N ALA A 53 0.23 4.03 7.82
CA ALA A 53 -0.51 3.90 6.56
C ALA A 53 -0.24 2.55 5.88
N HIS A 54 -1.24 2.04 5.16
CA HIS A 54 -1.19 0.81 4.38
C HIS A 54 -1.45 1.10 2.90
N PHE A 55 -0.57 0.62 2.03
CA PHE A 55 -0.63 0.85 0.59
C PHE A 55 -1.03 -0.45 -0.10
N VAL A 56 -2.25 -0.52 -0.60
CA VAL A 56 -2.73 -1.63 -1.41
C VAL A 56 -2.16 -1.43 -2.82
N ILE A 57 -1.08 -2.15 -3.14
CA ILE A 57 -0.54 -2.20 -4.50
C ILE A 57 -1.34 -3.24 -5.28
N ASP A 58 -2.43 -2.80 -5.89
CA ASP A 58 -3.37 -3.64 -6.61
C ASP A 58 -2.97 -3.76 -8.09
N GLY A 59 -1.96 -4.59 -8.35
CA GLY A 59 -1.51 -4.85 -9.71
C GLY A 59 -0.04 -5.25 -9.81
N GLY A 60 0.38 -5.57 -11.02
CA GLY A 60 1.79 -5.83 -11.30
C GLY A 60 2.60 -4.53 -11.32
N ILE A 61 3.81 -4.56 -10.76
CA ILE A 61 4.76 -3.43 -10.82
C ILE A 61 5.77 -3.69 -11.94
N ARG A 62 6.02 -2.67 -12.77
CA ARG A 62 7.07 -2.70 -13.80
C ARG A 62 8.44 -2.90 -13.16
N SER A 63 9.20 -3.86 -13.66
CA SER A 63 10.58 -4.11 -13.21
C SER A 63 11.41 -4.78 -14.30
N ALA A 64 12.72 -4.90 -14.11
CA ALA A 64 13.58 -5.65 -15.04
C ALA A 64 13.13 -7.12 -15.21
N ALA A 65 12.59 -7.74 -14.14
CA ALA A 65 12.06 -9.11 -14.17
C ALA A 65 10.59 -9.19 -14.66
N ARG A 66 9.92 -8.05 -14.82
CA ARG A 66 8.54 -7.94 -15.31
C ARG A 66 8.45 -6.75 -16.27
N PRO A 67 8.94 -6.92 -17.51
CA PRO A 67 8.83 -5.88 -18.52
C PRO A 67 7.36 -5.65 -18.90
N VAL A 68 7.08 -4.44 -19.39
CA VAL A 68 5.75 -4.09 -19.89
C VAL A 68 5.48 -4.85 -21.19
N PRO A 69 4.33 -5.54 -21.33
CA PRO A 69 3.92 -6.17 -22.57
C PRO A 69 3.75 -5.13 -23.70
N PRO A 70 4.28 -5.35 -24.92
CA PRO A 70 4.14 -4.41 -26.03
C PRO A 70 2.69 -4.14 -26.45
N ASP A 71 1.81 -5.12 -26.28
CA ASP A 71 0.38 -5.07 -26.59
C ASP A 71 -0.48 -4.48 -25.46
N ALA A 72 0.11 -4.24 -24.28
CA ALA A 72 -0.58 -3.68 -23.12
C ALA A 72 0.34 -2.70 -22.35
N PRO A 73 0.66 -1.53 -22.94
CA PRO A 73 1.67 -0.60 -22.41
C PRO A 73 1.35 -0.04 -21.01
N ASP A 74 0.08 -0.01 -20.63
CA ASP A 74 -0.39 0.56 -19.36
C ASP A 74 -0.83 -0.50 -18.33
N SER A 75 -0.50 -1.76 -18.56
CA SER A 75 -0.95 -2.90 -17.73
C SER A 75 -0.24 -3.04 -16.38
N LEU A 76 0.86 -2.32 -16.18
CA LEU A 76 1.68 -2.37 -14.97
C LEU A 76 1.78 -1.00 -14.31
N LEU A 77 1.84 -0.99 -12.99
CA LEU A 77 2.15 0.19 -12.19
C LEU A 77 3.60 0.63 -12.41
N ASP A 78 3.80 1.95 -12.49
CA ASP A 78 5.12 2.55 -12.46
C ASP A 78 5.64 2.60 -11.00
N PRO A 79 6.83 2.02 -10.70
CA PRO A 79 7.42 2.12 -9.36
C PRO A 79 7.66 3.56 -8.90
N GLU A 80 7.93 4.51 -9.81
CA GLU A 80 8.13 5.91 -9.44
C GLU A 80 6.82 6.55 -8.97
N ALA A 81 5.71 6.32 -9.68
CA ALA A 81 4.40 6.81 -9.28
C ALA A 81 3.94 6.22 -7.93
N ILE A 82 4.31 4.96 -7.65
CA ILE A 82 4.10 4.36 -6.32
C ILE A 82 4.92 5.13 -5.28
N ALA A 83 6.22 5.36 -5.52
CA ALA A 83 7.10 6.07 -4.60
C ALA A 83 6.63 7.50 -4.30
N GLU A 84 6.18 8.24 -5.33
CA GLU A 84 5.59 9.57 -5.18
C GLU A 84 4.38 9.55 -4.24
N THR A 85 3.54 8.53 -4.33
CA THR A 85 2.38 8.38 -3.42
C THR A 85 2.82 8.10 -1.98
N TYR A 86 3.87 7.29 -1.77
CA TYR A 86 4.45 7.09 -0.44
C TYR A 86 4.98 8.40 0.14
N LEU A 87 5.70 9.19 -0.65
CA LEU A 87 6.22 10.50 -0.25
C LEU A 87 5.08 11.48 0.05
N HIS A 88 4.03 11.48 -0.76
CA HIS A 88 2.86 12.32 -0.52
C HIS A 88 2.21 12.00 0.82
N VAL A 89 1.92 10.72 1.09
CA VAL A 89 1.32 10.28 2.36
C VAL A 89 2.24 10.58 3.53
N LEU A 90 3.54 10.33 3.42
CA LEU A 90 4.52 10.61 4.47
C LEU A 90 4.54 12.09 4.88
N HIS A 91 4.34 13.01 3.93
CA HIS A 91 4.35 14.45 4.16
C HIS A 91 2.99 15.04 4.55
N GLN A 92 1.94 14.23 4.70
CA GLN A 92 0.62 14.75 5.05
C GLN A 92 0.62 15.45 6.42
N PRO A 93 -0.12 16.57 6.55
CA PRO A 93 -0.32 17.20 7.85
C PRO A 93 -1.11 16.26 8.77
N ARG A 94 -0.81 16.32 10.07
CA ARG A 94 -1.47 15.51 11.13
C ARG A 94 -2.99 15.61 11.12
N SER A 95 -3.54 16.71 10.62
CA SER A 95 -4.99 16.95 10.52
C SER A 95 -5.69 16.06 9.50
N ALA A 96 -4.96 15.40 8.59
CA ALA A 96 -5.53 14.67 7.46
C ALA A 96 -4.70 13.43 7.08
N TRP A 97 -4.22 12.68 8.08
CA TRP A 97 -3.47 11.45 7.83
C TRP A 97 -4.33 10.36 7.16
N THR A 98 -3.89 9.93 6.00
CA THR A 98 -4.39 8.73 5.31
C THR A 98 -3.92 7.48 6.04
N TRP A 99 -4.84 6.56 6.33
CA TRP A 99 -4.48 5.25 6.91
C TRP A 99 -4.38 4.15 5.84
N GLU A 100 -5.08 4.29 4.70
CA GLU A 100 -5.03 3.35 3.58
C GLU A 100 -5.19 4.06 2.24
N VAL A 101 -4.41 3.63 1.25
CA VAL A 101 -4.50 4.06 -0.15
C VAL A 101 -4.36 2.84 -1.06
N GLU A 102 -5.09 2.84 -2.17
CA GLU A 102 -5.04 1.78 -3.17
C GLU A 102 -4.55 2.33 -4.50
N LEU A 103 -3.51 1.70 -5.06
CA LEU A 103 -2.92 2.04 -6.35
C LEU A 103 -3.12 0.88 -7.32
N ARG A 104 -3.61 1.19 -8.52
CA ARG A 104 -3.92 0.20 -9.56
C ARG A 104 -3.53 0.73 -10.95
N PRO A 105 -3.21 -0.15 -11.91
CA PRO A 105 -3.13 0.25 -13.32
C PRO A 105 -4.47 0.83 -13.80
N TRP A 106 -4.44 1.86 -14.64
CA TRP A 106 -5.67 2.54 -15.08
C TRP A 106 -6.52 1.70 -16.05
N VAL A 107 -5.96 0.62 -16.59
CA VAL A 107 -6.62 -0.30 -17.55
C VAL A 107 -7.22 -1.56 -16.90
N GLU A 108 -7.26 -1.65 -15.57
CA GLU A 108 -7.93 -2.75 -14.86
C GLU A 108 -9.41 -2.88 -15.29
N ARG A 109 -9.89 -4.10 -15.55
CA ARG A 109 -11.30 -4.38 -15.93
C ARG A 109 -12.05 -5.02 -14.76
N PHE A 110 -13.31 -4.63 -14.58
CA PHE A 110 -14.22 -5.08 -13.52
C PHE A 110 -15.34 -5.98 -14.06
#